data_AF-A0A381Z300-F1
#
_entry.id   AF-A0A381Z300-F1
#
_cell.length_a   1.000
_cell.length_b   1.000
_cell.length_c   1.000
_cell.angle_alpha   90.00
_cell.angle_beta   90.00
_cell.angle_gamma   90.00
#
_symmetry.space_group_name_H-M   'P 1'
#
loop_
_entity.id
_entity.type
_entity.pdbx_description
1 polymer ?
#
loop_
_entity_poly.entity_id
_entity_poly.type
_entity_poly.pdbx_seq_one_letter_code
_entity_poly.pdbx_strand_id
1 'polypeptide(L)' 'MMRIGISGIQSTEIIAKSVKETLSDSGFESFYFQNNSKALTADL' A
#
# COMPACT_ATOMS: atom_id res chain seq x y z
N MET A 1 -15.11 -9.58 -9.03
CA MET A 1 -13.95 -9.70 -8.13
C MET A 1 -13.67 -8.34 -7.53
N MET A 2 -13.50 -8.26 -6.21
CA MET A 2 -13.17 -7.01 -5.53
C MET A 2 -11.64 -6.88 -5.47
N ARG A 3 -11.12 -5.77 -5.98
CA ARG A 3 -9.67 -5.50 -6.05
C ARG A 3 -9.32 -4.26 -5.26
N ILE A 4 -8.30 -4.34 -4.41
CA ILE A 4 -7.92 -3.28 -3.48
C ILE A 4 -6.53 -2.74 -3.84
N GLY A 5 -6.44 -1.43 -4.06
CA GLY A 5 -5.17 -0.75 -4.29
C GLY A 5 -4.56 -0.27 -2.98
N ILE A 6 -3.30 -0.61 -2.75
CA ILE A 6 -2.54 -0.18 -1.57
C ILE A 6 -1.48 0.82 -2.05
N SER A 7 -1.53 2.06 -1.58
CA SER A 7 -0.45 3.04 -1.81
C SER A 7 0.40 3.16 -0.55
N GLY A 8 1.72 3.01 -0.71
CA GLY A 8 2.69 3.19 0.36
C GLY A 8 3.88 4.02 -0.11
N ILE A 9 4.57 4.63 0.85
CA ILE A 9 5.86 5.30 0.64
C ILE A 9 6.97 4.36 1.12
N GLN A 10 8.24 4.71 0.87
CA GLN A 10 9.37 3.89 1.31
C GLN A 10 9.31 3.57 2.83
N SER A 11 8.95 4.55 3.67
CA SER A 11 8.82 4.35 5.12
C SER A 11 7.65 3.46 5.55
N THR A 12 6.65 3.24 4.70
CA THR A 12 5.46 2.43 5.01
C THR A 12 5.39 1.12 4.21
N GLU A 13 6.48 0.75 3.52
CA GLU A 13 6.53 -0.45 2.69
C GLU A 13 6.25 -1.75 3.48
N ILE A 14 6.75 -1.85 4.71
CA ILE A 14 6.53 -3.01 5.58
C ILE A 14 5.04 -3.15 5.92
N ILE A 15 4.38 -2.04 6.24
CA ILE A 15 2.95 -2.00 6.54
C ILE A 15 2.14 -2.36 5.30
N ALA A 16 2.51 -1.81 4.14
CA ALA A 16 1.83 -2.09 2.89
C ALA A 16 1.94 -3.57 2.47
N LYS A 17 3.09 -4.22 2.71
CA LYS A 17 3.25 -5.67 2.50
C LYS A 17 2.32 -6.47 3.41
N SER A 18 2.28 -6.14 4.71
CA SER A 18 1.40 -6.83 5.67
C SER A 18 -0.09 -6.68 5.34
N VAL A 19 -0.52 -5.48 4.89
CA VAL A 19 -1.89 -5.26 4.41
C VAL A 19 -2.18 -6.10 3.16
N LYS A 20 -1.24 -6.16 2.21
CA LYS A 20 -1.39 -6.98 1.00
C LYS A 20 -1.60 -8.45 1.34
N GLU A 21 -0.82 -8.98 2.27
CA GLU A 21 -0.92 -10.36 2.75
C GLU A 21 -2.27 -10.63 3.41
N THR A 22 -2.72 -9.73 4.30
CA THR A 22 -4.03 -9.84 4.96
C THR A 22 -5.19 -9.84 3.96
N LEU A 23 -5.11 -9.00 2.94
CA LEU A 23 -6.12 -8.93 1.89
C LEU A 23 -6.12 -10.19 1.00
N SER A 24 -4.94 -10.74 0.72
CA SER A 24 -4.82 -12.01 0.00
C SER A 24 -5.41 -13.18 0.78
N ASP A 25 -5.20 -13.25 2.09
CA ASP A 25 -5.78 -14.24 2.98
C ASP A 25 -7.32 -14.15 3.01
N SER A 26 -7.84 -12.92 2.94
CA SER A 26 -9.28 -12.63 2.88
C SER A 26 -9.91 -12.86 1.50
N GLY A 27 -9.15 -13.33 0.50
CA GLY A 27 -9.65 -13.60 -0.86
C GLY A 27 -9.80 -12.37 -1.76
N PHE A 28 -9.21 -11.23 -1.39
CA PHE A 28 -9.17 -10.03 -2.22
C PHE A 28 -7.91 -10.00 -3.08
N GLU A 29 -8.09 -9.66 -4.36
CA GLU A 29 -6.94 -9.30 -5.19
C GLU A 29 -6.43 -7.93 -4.76
N SER A 30 -5.13 -7.79 -4.50
CA SER A 30 -4.53 -6.51 -4.10
C SER A 30 -3.28 -6.17 -4.92
N PHE A 31 -3.06 -4.88 -5.15
CA PHE A 31 -1.96 -4.35 -5.93
C PHE A 31 -1.31 -3.19 -5.19
N TYR A 32 0.02 -3.15 -5.21
CA TYR A 32 0.81 -2.19 -4.46
C TYR A 32 1.38 -1.11 -5.38
N PHE A 33 1.15 0.15 -5.02
CA PHE A 33 1.80 1.30 -5.64
C PHE A 33 2.78 1.94 -4.67
N GLN A 34 4.05 1.88 -5.03
CA GLN A 34 5.08 2.64 -4.33
C GLN A 34 5.01 4.11 -4.79
N ASN A 35 4.51 4.96 -3.91
CA ASN A 35 4.53 6.39 -4.09
C ASN A 35 5.93 6.91 -3.73
N ASN A 36 6.77 7.14 -4.74
CA ASN A 36 8.10 7.74 -4.60
C ASN A 36 8.06 9.28 -4.68
N SER A 37 6.87 9.90 -4.70
CA SER A 37 6.78 11.34 -4.62
C SER A 37 7.37 11.79 -3.29
N LYS A 38 8.30 12.76 -3.33
CA LYS A 38 8.83 13.45 -2.15
C LYS A 38 7.75 14.31 -1.45
N ALA A 39 6.47 14.11 -1.75
CA ALA A 39 5.34 14.91 -1.30
C ALA A 39 4.86 14.55 0.13
N LEU A 40 5.69 13.86 0.93
CA LEU A 40 5.45 13.70 2.37
C LEU A 40 6.22 14.75 3.21
N THR A 41 6.62 15.86 2.59
CA THR A 41 6.97 17.10 3.29
C THR A 41 6.26 18.29 2.63
N ALA A 42 5.01 18.10 2.20
CA ALA A 42 4.14 19.23 1.97
C ALA A 42 3.62 19.68 3.34
N ASP A 43 4.23 20.75 3.85
CA ASP A 43 3.81 21.63 4.96
C ASP A 43 3.03 21.01 6.13
N LEU A 44 3.66 20.98 7.31
CA LEU A 44 2.98 21.07 8.59
C LEU A 44 2.83 22.54 8.98
#